data_AF-A0A1D9HAS5-F1
#
_entry.id   AF-A0A1D9HAS5-F1
#
_cell.length_a   1.000
_cell.length_b   1.000
_cell.length_c   1.000
_cell.angle_alpha   90.00
_cell.angle_beta   90.00
_cell.angle_gamma   90.00
#
_symmetry.space_group_name_H-M   'P 1'
#
loop_
_entity.id
_entity.type
_entity.pdbx_description
1 polymer ?
#
loop_
_entity_poly.entity_id
_entity_poly.type
_entity_poly.pdbx_seq_one_letter_code
_entity_poly.pdbx_strand_id
1 'polypeptide(L)'
;MPKIYIKTPFTLTHDDGAKVHFVVGEQEVDQALADHWYVKAHTGEKPVAGAPASAEGAPAGPTEADGLAEHRAALDAAAQALASREQELDQRTADLAARDAALAARERAVADREDAADERDVTLLNREKAIAEREQAAEKATAEAPKASKQSK
;
A
#
# COMPACT_ATOMS: atom_id res chain seq x y z
N MET A 1 12.89 60.21 -14.53
CA MET A 1 12.68 58.78 -14.28
C MET A 1 11.23 58.61 -13.83
N PRO A 2 10.45 57.63 -14.33
CA PRO A 2 9.06 57.45 -13.92
C PRO A 2 8.93 57.17 -12.41
N LYS A 3 7.87 57.72 -11.80
CA LYS A 3 7.49 57.44 -10.42
C LYS A 3 6.39 56.39 -10.41
N ILE A 4 6.64 55.30 -9.71
CA ILE A 4 5.68 54.22 -9.49
C ILE A 4 5.33 54.12 -8.00
N TYR A 5 4.11 53.71 -7.67
CA TYR A 5 3.73 53.43 -6.29
C TYR A 5 3.64 51.92 -6.08
N ILE A 6 4.46 51.38 -5.17
CA ILE A 6 4.52 49.97 -4.83
C ILE A 6 3.42 49.68 -3.80
N LYS A 7 2.47 48.80 -4.13
CA LYS A 7 1.38 48.38 -3.22
C LYS A 7 1.78 47.24 -2.29
N THR A 8 2.69 46.37 -2.73
CA THR A 8 3.13 45.17 -2.01
C THR A 8 4.65 45.06 -2.16
N PRO A 9 5.42 44.91 -1.07
CA PRO A 9 6.88 44.86 -1.18
C PRO A 9 7.32 43.58 -1.87
N PHE A 10 8.37 43.66 -2.68
CA PHE A 10 8.91 42.51 -3.43
C PHE A 10 10.40 42.68 -3.71
N THR A 11 11.03 41.61 -4.19
CA THR A 11 12.43 41.64 -4.64
C THR A 11 12.49 41.21 -6.10
N LEU A 12 13.05 42.06 -6.95
CA LEU A 12 13.31 41.73 -8.36
C LEU A 12 14.76 41.25 -8.50
N THR A 13 14.96 40.18 -9.25
CA THR A 13 16.30 39.72 -9.66
C THR A 13 16.51 40.12 -11.12
N HIS A 14 17.58 40.85 -11.39
CA HIS A 14 17.98 41.27 -12.74
C HIS A 14 18.80 40.17 -13.44
N ASP A 15 18.98 40.30 -14.75
CA ASP A 15 19.70 39.32 -15.58
C ASP A 15 21.18 39.17 -15.21
N ASP A 16 21.77 40.18 -14.58
CA ASP A 16 23.13 40.15 -14.00
C ASP A 16 23.19 39.45 -12.63
N GLY A 17 22.05 38.98 -12.12
CA GLY A 17 21.91 38.35 -10.81
C GLY A 17 21.76 39.34 -9.65
N ALA A 18 21.81 40.65 -9.91
CA ALA A 18 21.59 41.66 -8.88
C ALA A 18 20.14 41.61 -8.37
N LYS A 19 19.97 41.69 -7.05
CA LYS A 19 18.65 41.72 -6.41
C LYS A 19 18.35 43.10 -5.89
N VAL A 20 17.23 43.67 -6.34
CA VAL A 20 16.74 44.98 -5.88
C VAL A 20 15.46 44.77 -5.08
N HIS A 21 15.46 45.25 -3.85
CA HIS A 21 14.30 45.18 -2.96
C HIS A 21 13.47 46.46 -3.06
N PHE A 22 12.17 46.30 -3.32
CA PHE A 22 11.19 47.37 -3.39
C PHE A 22 10.29 47.35 -2.17
N VAL A 23 10.22 48.48 -1.47
CA VAL A 23 9.32 48.70 -0.34
C VAL A 23 8.05 49.42 -0.78
N VAL A 24 6.96 49.29 0.00
CA VAL A 24 5.70 50.00 -0.23
C VAL A 24 5.94 51.51 -0.20
N GLY A 25 5.41 52.24 -1.18
CA GLY A 25 5.57 53.68 -1.31
C GLY A 25 5.93 54.15 -2.72
N GLU A 26 6.18 55.45 -2.86
CA GLU A 26 6.67 56.03 -4.11
C GLU A 26 8.13 55.66 -4.34
N GLN A 27 8.42 55.10 -5.52
CA GLN A 27 9.77 54.78 -5.96
C GLN A 27 10.01 55.42 -7.34
N GLU A 28 11.18 56.03 -7.51
CA GLU A 28 11.63 56.55 -8.79
C GLU A 28 12.50 55.48 -9.46
N VAL A 29 12.04 54.97 -10.59
CA VAL A 29 12.68 53.86 -11.32
C VAL A 29 12.92 54.26 -12.77
N ASP A 30 13.77 53.53 -13.48
CA ASP A 30 13.92 53.72 -14.92
C ASP A 30 12.66 53.26 -15.71
N GLN A 31 12.60 53.64 -16.99
CA GLN A 31 11.45 53.32 -17.84
C GLN A 31 11.31 51.81 -18.10
N ALA A 32 12.42 51.09 -18.27
CA ALA A 32 12.38 49.65 -18.53
C ALA A 32 11.80 48.87 -17.33
N LEU A 33 12.11 49.32 -16.11
CA LEU A 33 11.63 48.75 -14.87
C LEU A 33 10.18 49.11 -14.59
N ALA A 34 9.78 50.35 -14.86
CA ALA A 34 8.37 50.75 -14.81
C ALA A 34 7.49 49.94 -15.76
N ASP A 35 8.04 49.52 -16.91
CA ASP A 35 7.33 48.71 -17.90
C ASP A 35 7.38 47.20 -17.63
N HIS A 36 8.23 46.74 -16.72
CA HIS A 36 8.43 45.34 -16.40
C HIS A 36 7.15 44.71 -15.81
N TRP A 37 6.70 43.59 -16.37
CA TRP A 37 5.44 42.92 -16.00
C TRP A 37 5.34 42.63 -14.50
N TYR A 38 6.45 42.19 -13.88
CA TYR A 38 6.50 41.86 -12.46
C TYR A 38 6.40 43.11 -11.58
N VAL A 39 6.99 44.23 -12.00
CA VAL A 39 6.91 45.51 -11.29
C VAL A 39 5.48 46.04 -11.39
N LYS A 40 4.89 46.04 -12.60
CA LYS A 40 3.49 46.43 -12.83
C LYS A 40 2.51 45.66 -11.95
N ALA A 41 2.70 44.35 -11.77
CA ALA A 41 1.86 43.51 -10.91
C ALA A 41 1.85 43.96 -9.43
N HIS A 42 2.94 44.58 -8.97
CA HIS A 42 3.15 45.04 -7.60
C HIS A 42 3.06 46.56 -7.44
N THR A 43 2.69 47.27 -8.51
CA THR A 43 2.37 48.71 -8.48
C THR A 43 0.86 48.94 -8.49
N GLY A 44 0.45 50.13 -8.06
CA GLY A 44 -0.95 50.57 -8.11
C GLY A 44 -1.05 52.09 -8.00
N GLU A 45 -2.27 52.62 -7.93
CA GLU A 45 -2.48 54.03 -7.65
C GLU A 45 -2.02 54.39 -6.23
N LYS A 46 -1.38 55.54 -6.08
CA LYS A 46 -1.03 56.07 -4.76
C LYS A 46 -2.32 56.28 -3.97
N PRO A 47 -2.44 55.76 -2.74
CA PRO A 47 -3.56 56.07 -1.87
C PRO A 47 -3.60 57.58 -1.67
N VAL A 48 -4.72 58.20 -2.05
CA VAL A 48 -4.95 59.62 -1.78
C VAL A 48 -4.96 59.77 -0.27
N ALA A 49 -4.09 60.64 0.26
CA ALA A 49 -3.98 60.90 1.70
C ALA A 49 -5.33 61.46 2.22
N GLY A 50 -6.18 60.57 2.74
CA GLY A 50 -7.53 60.94 3.16
C GLY A 50 -8.53 59.80 3.39
N ALA A 51 -8.15 58.53 3.30
CA ALA A 51 -9.00 57.43 3.76
C ALA A 51 -8.68 57.11 5.23
N PRO A 52 -9.53 57.48 6.21
CA PRO A 52 -9.38 56.98 7.56
C PRO A 52 -9.53 55.47 7.53
N ALA A 53 -8.60 54.77 8.17
CA ALA A 53 -8.80 53.41 8.59
C ALA A 53 -9.94 53.39 9.61
N SER A 54 -11.17 53.26 9.14
CA SER A 54 -12.34 52.93 9.95
C SER A 54 -12.88 51.59 9.48
N ALA A 55 -12.59 50.58 10.30
CA ALA A 55 -13.34 49.34 10.33
C ALA A 55 -14.80 49.68 10.65
N GLU A 56 -15.73 49.32 9.76
CA GLU A 56 -17.09 48.92 10.10
C GLU A 56 -17.77 48.37 8.84
N GLY A 57 -18.17 47.08 8.89
CA GLY A 57 -19.15 46.53 7.96
C GLY A 57 -18.67 45.63 6.83
N ALA A 58 -17.55 44.91 6.94
CA ALA A 58 -17.30 43.76 6.07
C ALA A 58 -17.92 42.49 6.71
N PRO A 59 -18.72 41.67 6.01
CA PRO A 59 -19.09 40.36 6.52
C PRO A 59 -17.77 39.61 6.76
N ALA A 60 -17.56 39.13 7.99
CA ALA A 60 -16.40 38.33 8.34
C ALA A 60 -16.39 37.08 7.45
N GLY A 61 -15.61 37.12 6.36
CA GLY A 61 -15.24 35.92 5.63
C GLY A 61 -14.45 34.99 6.55
N PRO A 62 -14.38 33.68 6.23
CA PRO A 62 -13.64 32.73 7.05
C PRO A 62 -12.22 33.25 7.29
N THR A 63 -11.87 33.37 8.56
CA THR A 63 -10.57 33.87 9.00
C THR A 63 -9.50 32.82 8.73
N GLU A 64 -8.22 33.22 8.68
CA GLU A 64 -7.11 32.26 8.58
C GLU A 64 -7.14 31.21 9.72
N ALA A 65 -7.71 31.57 10.87
CA ALA A 65 -7.94 30.65 11.99
C ALA A 65 -8.97 29.55 11.66
N ASP A 66 -10.01 29.87 10.88
CA ASP A 66 -11.02 28.90 10.44
C ASP A 66 -10.40 27.90 9.46
N GLY A 67 -9.57 28.38 8.52
CA GLY A 67 -8.83 27.51 7.59
C GLY A 67 -7.83 26.58 8.31
N LEU A 68 -7.14 27.08 9.34
CA LEU A 68 -6.25 26.25 10.16
C LEU A 68 -7.01 25.19 10.97
N ALA A 69 -8.20 25.52 11.47
CA ALA A 69 -9.05 24.57 12.18
C ALA A 69 -9.54 23.44 11.25
N GLU A 70 -9.95 23.78 10.03
CA GLU A 70 -10.34 22.80 9.00
C GLU A 70 -9.17 21.88 8.62
N HIS A 71 -7.98 22.44 8.40
CA HIS A 71 -6.78 21.66 8.11
C HIS A 71 -6.42 20.70 9.25
N ARG A 72 -6.56 21.14 10.51
CA ARG A 72 -6.34 20.28 11.67
C ARG A 72 -7.35 19.14 11.73
N ALA A 73 -8.63 19.44 11.52
CA ALA A 73 -9.68 18.42 11.48
C ALA A 73 -9.44 17.39 10.36
N ALA A 74 -8.97 17.85 9.19
CA ALA A 74 -8.60 16.97 8.09
C ALA A 74 -7.40 16.06 8.42
N LEU A 75 -6.38 16.60 9.11
CA LEU A 75 -5.23 15.81 9.57
C LEU A 75 -5.64 14.78 10.63
N ASP A 76 -6.49 15.16 11.58
CA ASP A 76 -6.99 14.23 12.61
C ASP A 76 -7.81 13.10 11.98
N ALA A 77 -8.67 13.41 11.00
CA ALA A 77 -9.42 12.40 10.25
C ALA A 77 -8.50 11.47 9.44
N ALA A 78 -7.46 12.02 8.79
CA ALA A 78 -6.47 11.22 8.07
C ALA A 78 -5.68 10.30 9.01
N ALA A 79 -5.30 10.77 10.19
CA ALA A 79 -4.60 9.98 11.19
C ALA A 79 -5.46 8.82 11.69
N GLN A 80 -6.76 9.05 11.95
CA GLN A 80 -7.71 8.00 12.32
C GLN A 80 -7.87 6.96 11.21
N ALA A 81 -8.00 7.39 9.96
CA ALA A 81 -8.10 6.49 8.82
C ALA A 81 -6.84 5.63 8.63
N LEU A 82 -5.65 6.21 8.84
CA LEU A 82 -4.39 5.48 8.81
C LEU A 82 -4.32 4.43 9.93
N ALA A 83 -4.68 4.80 11.16
CA ALA A 83 -4.70 3.86 12.30
C ALA A 83 -5.66 2.69 12.06
N SER A 84 -6.86 2.94 11.51
CA SER A 84 -7.79 1.87 11.13
C SER A 84 -7.19 0.95 10.05
N ARG A 85 -6.52 1.52 9.05
CA ARG A 85 -5.88 0.74 7.99
C ARG A 85 -4.70 -0.09 8.48
N GLU A 86 -3.92 0.42 9.42
CA GLU A 86 -2.86 -0.34 10.09
C GLU A 86 -3.44 -1.55 10.82
N GLN A 87 -4.52 -1.36 11.59
CA GLN A 87 -5.20 -2.46 12.27
C GLN A 87 -5.75 -3.51 11.28
N GLU A 88 -6.31 -3.08 10.14
CA GLU A 88 -6.75 -4.01 9.09
C GLU A 88 -5.57 -4.79 8.47
N LEU A 89 -4.42 -4.15 8.28
CA LEU A 89 -3.22 -4.80 7.74
C LEU A 89 -2.65 -5.82 8.74
N ASP A 90 -2.64 -5.50 10.03
CA ASP A 90 -2.24 -6.42 11.09
C ASP A 90 -3.14 -7.66 11.11
N GLN A 91 -4.47 -7.46 11.02
CA GLN A 91 -5.42 -8.56 10.95
C GLN A 91 -5.19 -9.44 9.71
N ARG A 92 -4.99 -8.83 8.54
CA ARG A 92 -4.70 -9.58 7.31
C ARG A 92 -3.39 -10.35 7.40
N THR A 93 -2.38 -9.80 8.06
CA THR A 93 -1.09 -10.46 8.29
C THR A 93 -1.26 -11.69 9.18
N ALA A 94 -2.03 -11.56 10.27
CA ALA A 94 -2.37 -12.68 11.14
C ALA A 94 -3.17 -13.77 10.40
N ASP A 95 -4.15 -13.38 9.58
CA ASP A 95 -4.95 -14.32 8.78
C ASP A 95 -4.11 -15.08 7.76
N LEU A 96 -3.15 -14.41 7.10
CA LEU A 96 -2.23 -15.05 6.16
C LEU A 96 -1.31 -16.05 6.89
N ALA A 97 -0.73 -15.66 8.03
CA ALA A 97 0.10 -16.56 8.83
C ALA A 97 -0.68 -17.82 9.28
N ALA A 98 -1.96 -17.65 9.66
CA ALA A 98 -2.83 -18.78 10.02
C ALA A 98 -3.10 -19.71 8.82
N ARG A 99 -3.30 -19.13 7.62
CA ARG A 99 -3.48 -19.91 6.38
C ARG A 99 -2.22 -20.68 6.00
N ASP A 100 -1.05 -20.07 6.12
CA ASP A 100 0.23 -20.72 5.84
C ASP A 100 0.45 -21.91 6.78
N ALA A 101 0.17 -21.75 8.07
CA ALA A 101 0.24 -22.84 9.04
C ALA A 101 -0.75 -23.98 8.71
N ALA A 102 -1.97 -23.65 8.28
CA ALA A 102 -2.97 -24.62 7.88
C ALA A 102 -2.58 -25.37 6.59
N LEU A 103 -1.94 -24.70 5.63
CA LEU A 103 -1.41 -25.32 4.41
C LEU A 103 -0.27 -26.29 4.74
N ALA A 104 0.69 -25.88 5.56
CA ALA A 104 1.79 -26.76 5.99
C ALA A 104 1.27 -28.02 6.70
N ALA A 105 0.24 -27.87 7.54
CA ALA A 105 -0.40 -29.02 8.21
C ALA A 105 -1.09 -29.96 7.20
N ARG A 106 -1.72 -29.42 6.16
CA ARG A 106 -2.35 -30.22 5.10
C ARG A 106 -1.33 -30.95 4.25
N GLU A 107 -0.23 -30.28 3.88
CA GLU A 107 0.87 -30.90 3.14
C GLU A 107 1.44 -32.10 3.89
N ARG A 108 1.69 -31.94 5.21
CA ARG A 108 2.12 -33.05 6.05
C ARG A 108 1.10 -34.19 6.09
N ALA A 109 -0.18 -33.87 6.25
CA ALA A 109 -1.23 -34.90 6.27
C ALA A 109 -1.40 -35.62 4.93
N VAL A 110 -1.05 -34.98 3.80
CA VAL A 110 -1.00 -35.63 2.48
C VAL A 110 0.20 -36.57 2.42
N ALA A 111 1.39 -36.13 2.81
CA ALA A 111 2.57 -36.99 2.86
C ALA A 111 2.35 -38.23 3.74
N ASP A 112 1.80 -38.06 4.95
CA ASP A 112 1.48 -39.19 5.85
C ASP A 112 0.50 -40.19 5.21
N ARG A 113 -0.41 -39.73 4.35
CA ARG A 113 -1.37 -40.59 3.62
C ARG A 113 -0.72 -41.30 2.44
N GLU A 114 0.23 -40.66 1.77
CA GLU A 114 1.01 -41.28 0.70
C GLU A 114 1.86 -42.42 1.27
N ASP A 115 2.57 -42.18 2.38
CA ASP A 115 3.33 -43.22 3.08
C ASP A 115 2.43 -44.40 3.49
N ALA A 116 1.25 -44.13 4.06
CA ALA A 116 0.29 -45.16 4.44
C ALA A 116 -0.29 -45.93 3.23
N ALA A 117 -0.39 -45.28 2.06
CA ALA A 117 -0.81 -45.94 0.83
C ALA A 117 0.28 -46.89 0.32
N ASP A 118 1.55 -46.46 0.35
CA ASP A 118 2.69 -47.29 -0.03
C ASP A 118 2.82 -48.53 0.88
N GLU A 119 2.65 -48.36 2.19
CA GLU A 119 2.65 -49.49 3.14
C GLU A 119 1.53 -50.50 2.87
N ARG A 120 0.34 -50.01 2.51
CA ARG A 120 -0.78 -50.86 2.12
C ARG A 120 -0.48 -51.62 0.83
N ASP A 121 0.15 -50.99 -0.15
CA ASP A 121 0.49 -51.63 -1.42
C ASP A 121 1.53 -52.73 -1.21
N VAL A 122 2.55 -52.50 -0.38
CA VAL A 122 3.48 -53.55 0.07
C VAL A 122 2.74 -54.70 0.75
N THR A 123 1.79 -54.39 1.62
CA THR A 123 0.98 -55.42 2.30
C THR A 123 0.14 -56.23 1.31
N LEU A 124 -0.44 -55.59 0.29
CA LEU A 124 -1.23 -56.26 -0.74
C LEU A 124 -0.36 -57.16 -1.61
N LEU A 125 0.81 -56.69 -2.06
CA LEU A 125 1.77 -57.51 -2.82
C LEU A 125 2.19 -58.77 -2.05
N ASN A 126 2.45 -58.63 -0.74
CA ASN A 126 2.77 -59.78 0.12
C ASN A 126 1.61 -60.77 0.24
N ARG A 127 0.36 -60.29 0.31
CA ARG A 127 -0.83 -61.14 0.33
C ARG A 127 -1.04 -61.86 -0.98
N GLU A 128 -0.86 -61.17 -2.11
CA GLU A 128 -0.95 -61.77 -3.45
C GLU A 128 0.06 -62.90 -3.61
N LYS A 129 1.31 -62.68 -3.19
CA LYS A 129 2.34 -63.72 -3.19
C LYS A 129 1.93 -64.93 -2.34
N ALA A 130 1.42 -64.70 -1.12
CA ALA A 130 0.99 -65.79 -0.24
C ALA A 130 -0.22 -66.57 -0.79
N ILE A 131 -1.13 -65.89 -1.51
CA ILE A 131 -2.24 -66.54 -2.22
C ILE A 131 -1.71 -67.41 -3.35
N ALA A 132 -0.82 -66.89 -4.19
CA ALA A 132 -0.22 -67.65 -5.29
C ALA A 132 0.54 -68.90 -4.79
N GLU A 133 1.27 -68.79 -3.67
CA GLU A 133 1.94 -69.93 -3.04
C GLU A 133 0.94 -71.00 -2.54
N ARG A 134 -0.19 -70.58 -1.96
CA ARG A 134 -1.25 -71.49 -1.52
C ARG A 134 -1.94 -72.18 -2.70
N GLU A 135 -2.19 -71.46 -3.78
CA GLU A 135 -2.77 -72.01 -5.01
C GLU A 135 -1.85 -73.08 -5.61
N GLN A 136 -0.55 -72.80 -5.73
CA GLN A 136 0.44 -73.79 -6.20
C GLN A 136 0.51 -75.02 -5.29
N ALA A 137 0.45 -74.84 -3.97
CA ALA A 137 0.45 -75.94 -3.02
C ALA A 137 -0.81 -76.82 -3.15
N ALA A 138 -1.98 -76.21 -3.32
CA ALA A 138 -3.24 -76.91 -3.54
C ALA A 138 -3.23 -77.69 -4.88
N GLU A 139 -2.70 -77.09 -5.95
CA GLU A 139 -2.55 -77.76 -7.25
C GLU A 139 -1.63 -78.98 -7.16
N LYS A 140 -0.47 -78.86 -6.48
CA LYS A 140 0.43 -80.00 -6.24
C LYS A 140 -0.25 -81.12 -5.44
N ALA A 141 -0.95 -80.78 -4.36
CA ALA A 141 -1.65 -81.76 -3.53
C ALA A 141 -2.73 -82.53 -4.31
N THR A 142 -3.49 -81.84 -5.17
CA THR A 142 -4.50 -82.48 -6.03
C THR A 142 -3.89 -83.37 -7.12
N ALA A 143 -2.71 -83.00 -7.65
CA ALA A 143 -1.98 -83.81 -8.63
C ALA A 143 -1.35 -85.09 -8.05
N GLU A 144 -0.98 -85.09 -6.77
CA GLU A 144 -0.34 -86.23 -6.08
C GLU A 144 -1.35 -87.24 -5.51
N ALA A 145 -2.55 -86.79 -5.11
CA ALA A 145 -3.63 -87.63 -4.58
C ALA A 145 -3.99 -88.88 -5.45
N PRO A 146 -4.09 -88.81 -6.79
CA PRO A 146 -4.37 -89.99 -7.62
C PRO A 146 -3.18 -90.94 -7.81
N LYS A 147 -1.94 -90.51 -7.51
CA LYS A 147 -0.73 -91.35 -7.62
C LYS A 147 -0.54 -92.23 -6.38
N ALA A 148 -0.82 -91.69 -5.20
CA ALA A 148 -0.73 -92.44 -3.94
C ALA A 148 -1.73 -93.61 -3.86
N SER A 149 -2.94 -93.47 -4.42
CA SER A 149 -3.95 -94.54 -4.39
C SER A 149 -3.66 -95.73 -5.30
N LYS A 150 -2.73 -95.59 -6.27
CA LYS A 150 -2.34 -96.66 -7.20
C LYS A 150 -1.10 -97.44 -6.76
N GLN A 151 -0.29 -96.91 -5.85
CA GLN A 151 0.92 -97.60 -5.32
C GLN A 151 0.65 -98.47 -4.08
N SER A 152 -0.51 -98.35 -3.44
CA SER A 152 -0.90 -99.16 -2.26
C SER A 152 -1.77 -100.38 -2.59
N LYS A 153 -1.74 -100.90 -3.83
CA LYS A 153 -2.50 -102.08 -4.26
C LYS A 153 -1.62 -103.16 -4.85
#